data_AF-A0A753ENN9-F1
#
_entry.id   AF-A0A753ENN9-F1
#
_cell.length_a   1.000
_cell.length_b   1.000
_cell.length_c   1.000
_cell.angle_alpha   90.00
_cell.angle_beta   90.00
_cell.angle_gamma   90.00
#
_symmetry.space_group_name_H-M   'P 1'
#
loop_
_entity.id
_entity.type
_entity.pdbx_description
1 polymer ?
#
loop_
_entity_poly.entity_id
_entity_poly.type
_entity_poly.pdbx_seq_one_letter_code
_entity_poly.pdbx_strand_id
1 'polypeptide(L)'
;RNIMDLVKWAGFYVLVIAVLVGDKRNVQIIDLSEPAAIYQVDNVPTGLAAPASLITRIGAGMAQVYDFVFARPDALTYSKTGMLFGAQLAAGSSDFRFSEPEIQRMFSDYVHNCVVGDIMLNNKYSIGDLMNSTDPYALIFSKPSPLRGLYDKNRNFLTCEQATTKINTDSSDISGRNMFPFLQQVLNRMHGFTNQVFGPTNGASTALFTEMLGDSYNYFHGNSMTSTEIIRKNVVMNGLRSGLESFS
;
A
#
# COMPACT_ATOMS: atom_id res chain seq x y z
N ARG A 1 -44.58 -5.33 -51.89
CA ARG A 1 -44.24 -4.77 -50.55
C ARG A 1 -44.77 -3.33 -50.54
N ASN A 2 -45.63 -2.96 -49.59
CA ASN A 2 -46.29 -1.64 -49.57
C ASN A 2 -45.26 -0.50 -49.41
N ILE A 3 -45.22 0.40 -50.39
CA ILE A 3 -44.33 1.59 -50.39
C ILE A 3 -44.65 2.49 -49.19
N MET A 4 -45.94 2.59 -48.83
CA MET A 4 -46.40 3.36 -47.67
C MET A 4 -45.81 2.86 -46.35
N ASP A 5 -45.66 1.54 -46.20
CA ASP A 5 -45.08 0.95 -44.99
C ASP A 5 -43.56 1.20 -44.93
N LEU A 6 -42.90 1.20 -46.09
CA LEU A 6 -41.47 1.50 -46.19
C LEU A 6 -41.17 2.97 -45.84
N VAL A 7 -42.01 3.91 -46.26
CA VAL A 7 -41.89 5.34 -45.91
C VAL A 7 -42.13 5.57 -44.41
N LYS A 8 -43.13 4.91 -43.81
CA LYS A 8 -43.38 4.98 -42.36
C LYS A 8 -42.17 4.49 -41.56
N TRP A 9 -41.59 3.34 -41.95
CA TRP A 9 -40.39 2.81 -41.31
C TRP A 9 -39.18 3.74 -41.51
N ALA A 10 -38.96 4.26 -42.72
CA ALA A 10 -37.87 5.20 -42.97
C ALA A 10 -38.00 6.48 -42.13
N GLY A 11 -39.20 7.08 -42.07
CA GLY A 11 -39.46 8.26 -41.25
C GLY A 11 -39.24 7.99 -39.76
N PHE A 12 -39.69 6.82 -39.27
CA PHE A 12 -39.45 6.41 -37.89
C PHE A 12 -37.96 6.26 -37.57
N TYR A 13 -37.19 5.57 -38.42
CA TYR A 13 -35.74 5.40 -38.21
C TYR A 13 -34.99 6.73 -38.21
N VAL A 14 -35.29 7.63 -39.15
CA VAL A 14 -34.66 8.96 -39.21
C VAL A 14 -34.96 9.76 -37.96
N LEU A 15 -36.21 9.75 -37.49
CA LEU A 15 -36.60 10.48 -36.28
C LEU A 15 -35.90 9.91 -35.03
N VAL A 16 -35.87 8.59 -34.87
CA VAL A 16 -35.21 7.93 -33.75
C VAL A 16 -33.72 8.23 -33.73
N ILE A 17 -33.02 8.11 -34.87
CA ILE A 17 -31.59 8.43 -34.96
C ILE A 17 -31.35 9.92 -34.70
N ALA A 18 -32.19 10.81 -35.23
CA ALA A 18 -32.08 12.25 -35.01
C ALA A 18 -32.22 12.63 -33.53
N VAL A 19 -33.14 12.00 -32.79
CA VAL A 19 -33.30 12.23 -31.35
C VAL A 19 -32.13 11.65 -30.55
N LEU A 20 -31.69 10.42 -30.87
CA LEU A 20 -30.60 9.74 -30.16
C LEU A 20 -29.25 10.45 -30.36
N VAL A 21 -29.00 11.04 -31.52
CA VAL A 21 -27.74 11.71 -31.88
C VAL A 21 -27.79 13.22 -31.63
N GLY A 22 -28.96 13.84 -31.81
CA GLY A 22 -29.14 15.29 -31.80
C GLY A 22 -29.19 15.89 -30.39
N ASP A 23 -29.81 15.21 -29.42
CA ASP A 23 -29.77 15.66 -28.02
C ASP A 23 -28.43 15.26 -27.40
N LYS A 24 -27.68 16.25 -26.91
CA LYS A 24 -26.36 16.05 -26.30
C LYS A 24 -26.42 16.46 -24.84
N ARG A 25 -25.82 15.65 -23.97
CA ARG A 25 -25.77 15.87 -22.53
C ARG A 25 -24.34 15.78 -22.03
N ASN A 26 -24.07 16.48 -20.94
CA ASN A 26 -22.81 16.35 -20.22
C ASN A 26 -22.93 15.16 -19.28
N VAL A 27 -21.95 14.25 -19.34
CA VAL A 27 -21.91 13.03 -18.54
C VAL A 27 -20.78 13.16 -17.53
N GLN A 28 -21.08 12.79 -16.29
CA GLN A 28 -20.07 12.67 -15.25
C GLN A 28 -19.71 11.19 -15.07
N ILE A 29 -18.41 10.91 -15.08
CA ILE A 29 -17.85 9.61 -14.76
C ILE A 29 -17.38 9.71 -13.31
N ILE A 30 -18.08 8.99 -12.44
CA ILE A 30 -17.74 8.85 -11.03
C ILE A 30 -17.11 7.47 -10.88
N ASP A 31 -15.80 7.43 -10.64
CA ASP A 31 -15.14 6.20 -10.24
C ASP A 31 -15.30 6.04 -8.72
N LEU A 32 -15.99 4.98 -8.29
CA LEU A 32 -16.15 4.70 -6.86
C LEU A 32 -14.82 4.31 -6.20
N SER A 33 -13.82 3.90 -6.99
CA SER A 33 -12.45 3.63 -6.53
C SER A 33 -11.66 4.93 -6.28
N GLU A 34 -12.04 6.03 -6.96
CA GLU A 34 -11.39 7.35 -6.84
C GLU A 34 -12.45 8.43 -6.59
N PRO A 35 -13.00 8.52 -5.36
CA PRO A 35 -14.10 9.45 -5.07
C PRO A 35 -13.70 10.94 -5.16
N ALA A 36 -12.41 11.25 -5.20
CA ALA A 36 -11.89 12.62 -5.32
C ALA A 36 -11.74 13.10 -6.78
N ALA A 37 -11.75 12.22 -7.78
CA ALA A 37 -11.62 12.59 -9.19
C ALA A 37 -12.96 12.43 -9.91
N ILE A 38 -13.61 13.56 -10.21
CA ILE A 38 -14.84 13.58 -11.00
C ILE A 38 -14.45 13.99 -12.42
N TYR A 39 -14.61 13.07 -13.37
CA TYR A 39 -14.35 13.36 -14.78
C TYR A 39 -15.65 13.78 -15.45
N GLN A 40 -15.61 14.87 -16.21
CA GLN A 40 -16.75 15.35 -16.98
C GLN A 40 -16.43 15.26 -18.47
N VAL A 41 -17.33 14.63 -19.22
CA VAL A 41 -17.29 14.56 -20.68
C VAL A 41 -18.51 15.31 -21.22
N ASP A 42 -18.24 16.41 -21.92
CA ASP A 42 -19.28 17.24 -22.51
C ASP A 42 -19.74 16.71 -23.88
N ASN A 43 -20.95 17.09 -24.29
CA ASN A 43 -21.48 16.85 -25.64
C ASN A 43 -21.69 15.37 -26.04
N VAL A 44 -22.02 14.49 -25.09
CA VAL A 44 -22.30 13.07 -25.38
C VAL A 44 -23.74 12.91 -25.87
N PRO A 45 -23.98 12.23 -27.01
CA PRO A 45 -25.34 11.95 -27.48
C PRO A 45 -26.18 11.17 -26.45
N THR A 46 -27.41 11.61 -26.20
CA THR A 46 -28.32 11.00 -25.22
C THR A 46 -28.57 9.52 -25.54
N GLY A 47 -28.59 9.15 -26.82
CA GLY A 47 -28.74 7.76 -27.24
C GLY A 47 -27.61 6.82 -26.79
N LEU A 48 -26.43 7.35 -26.49
CA LEU A 48 -25.33 6.60 -25.88
C LEU A 48 -25.32 6.76 -24.36
N ALA A 49 -25.52 7.98 -23.88
CA ALA A 49 -25.45 8.30 -22.46
C ALA A 49 -26.55 7.60 -21.63
N ALA A 50 -27.78 7.55 -22.13
CA ALA A 50 -28.91 6.97 -21.41
C ALA A 50 -28.74 5.46 -21.14
N PRO A 51 -28.51 4.59 -22.14
CA PRO A 51 -28.30 3.16 -21.87
C PRO A 51 -27.02 2.91 -21.06
N ALA A 52 -25.93 3.64 -21.33
CA ALA A 52 -24.71 3.52 -20.53
C ALA A 52 -24.97 3.85 -19.05
N SER A 53 -25.68 4.94 -18.76
CA SER A 53 -26.00 5.33 -17.38
C SER A 53 -26.84 4.28 -16.64
N LEU A 54 -27.78 3.65 -17.33
CA LEU A 54 -28.62 2.60 -16.76
C LEU A 54 -27.79 1.37 -16.42
N ILE A 55 -26.97 0.90 -17.36
CA ILE A 55 -26.11 -0.27 -17.18
C ILE A 55 -25.11 -0.02 -16.05
N THR A 56 -24.47 1.15 -16.02
CA THR A 56 -23.51 1.53 -14.98
C THR A 56 -24.15 1.57 -13.60
N ARG A 57 -25.37 2.14 -13.46
CA ARG A 57 -26.09 2.17 -12.18
C ARG A 57 -26.45 0.78 -11.67
N ILE A 58 -26.89 -0.11 -12.57
CA ILE A 58 -27.17 -1.51 -12.22
C ILE A 58 -25.88 -2.21 -11.79
N GLY A 59 -24.81 -2.09 -12.57
CA GLY A 59 -23.51 -2.69 -12.23
C GLY A 59 -22.95 -2.19 -10.90
N ALA A 60 -23.02 -0.88 -10.65
CA ALA A 60 -22.59 -0.29 -9.39
C ALA A 60 -23.42 -0.79 -8.20
N GLY A 61 -24.75 -0.88 -8.36
CA GLY A 61 -25.63 -1.44 -7.32
C GLY A 61 -25.33 -2.92 -7.04
N MET A 62 -25.07 -3.72 -8.08
CA MET A 62 -24.67 -5.13 -7.92
C MET A 62 -23.32 -5.25 -7.19
N ALA A 63 -22.34 -4.41 -7.52
CA ALA A 63 -21.04 -4.38 -6.84
C ALA A 63 -21.19 -4.00 -5.36
N GLN A 64 -22.00 -2.99 -5.05
CA GLN A 64 -22.27 -2.57 -3.66
C GLN A 64 -22.99 -3.67 -2.86
N VAL A 65 -23.95 -4.37 -3.48
CA VAL A 65 -24.63 -5.50 -2.85
C VAL A 65 -23.66 -6.66 -2.63
N TYR A 66 -22.77 -6.93 -3.59
CA TYR A 66 -21.74 -7.94 -3.43
C TYR A 66 -20.79 -7.60 -2.26
N ASP A 67 -20.33 -6.35 -2.17
CA ASP A 67 -19.49 -5.87 -1.07
C ASP A 67 -20.23 -5.94 0.28
N PHE A 68 -21.54 -5.66 0.30
CA PHE A 68 -22.36 -5.77 1.50
C PHE A 68 -22.55 -7.22 1.97
N VAL A 69 -22.78 -8.15 1.05
CA VAL A 69 -22.97 -9.58 1.38
C VAL A 69 -21.65 -10.25 1.75
N PHE A 70 -20.55 -9.87 1.08
CA PHE A 70 -19.21 -10.37 1.33
C PHE A 70 -18.39 -9.32 2.07
N ALA A 71 -18.81 -9.00 3.29
CA ALA A 71 -18.12 -8.04 4.16
C ALA A 71 -16.63 -8.37 4.23
N ARG A 72 -15.83 -7.54 3.56
CA ARG A 72 -14.37 -7.52 3.62
C ARG A 72 -13.94 -6.29 4.40
N PRO A 73 -12.75 -6.31 5.01
CA PRO A 73 -12.16 -5.10 5.55
C PRO A 73 -12.14 -4.00 4.48
N ASP A 74 -12.32 -2.75 4.86
CA ASP A 74 -12.46 -1.63 3.92
C ASP A 74 -11.26 -1.50 2.96
N ALA A 75 -10.07 -1.95 3.38
CA ALA A 75 -8.88 -2.02 2.55
C ALA A 75 -9.00 -2.94 1.31
N LEU A 76 -9.93 -3.89 1.33
CA LEU A 76 -10.12 -4.93 0.30
C LEU A 76 -11.47 -4.79 -0.42
N THR A 77 -12.29 -3.81 -0.01
CA THR A 77 -13.61 -3.54 -0.58
C THR A 77 -13.47 -2.78 -1.88
N TYR A 78 -13.92 -3.39 -2.99
CA TYR A 78 -13.73 -2.85 -4.33
C TYR A 78 -14.36 -1.46 -4.48
N SER A 79 -15.57 -1.26 -3.94
CA SER A 79 -16.27 0.03 -4.01
C SER A 79 -15.69 1.14 -3.12
N LYS A 80 -14.68 0.84 -2.29
CA LYS A 80 -14.08 1.79 -1.33
C LYS A 80 -12.66 2.18 -1.71
N THR A 81 -11.81 1.20 -1.99
CA THR A 81 -10.39 1.40 -2.25
C THR A 81 -9.96 1.02 -3.67
N GLY A 82 -10.86 0.40 -4.45
CA GLY A 82 -10.60 0.00 -5.82
C GLY A 82 -9.90 -1.36 -5.96
N MET A 83 -9.59 -1.73 -7.20
CA MET A 83 -8.86 -2.98 -7.47
C MET A 83 -7.44 -2.91 -6.93
N LEU A 84 -6.99 -4.00 -6.28
CA LEU A 84 -5.60 -4.24 -5.89
C LEU A 84 -5.01 -3.32 -4.82
N PHE A 85 -5.77 -2.37 -4.25
CA PHE A 85 -5.25 -1.47 -3.22
C PHE A 85 -4.62 -2.25 -2.05
N GLY A 86 -5.35 -3.19 -1.46
CA GLY A 86 -4.81 -3.99 -0.36
C GLY A 86 -3.60 -4.83 -0.76
N ALA A 87 -3.58 -5.37 -1.98
CA ALA A 87 -2.44 -6.16 -2.47
C ALA A 87 -1.18 -5.30 -2.64
N GLN A 88 -1.35 -4.11 -3.21
CA GLN A 88 -0.26 -3.16 -3.38
C GLN A 88 0.16 -2.54 -2.04
N LEU A 89 -0.73 -2.37 -1.07
CA LEU A 89 -0.38 -1.92 0.27
C LEU A 89 0.42 -2.98 1.03
N ALA A 90 0.01 -4.25 0.95
CA ALA A 90 0.77 -5.37 1.51
C ALA A 90 2.15 -5.51 0.84
N ALA A 91 2.22 -5.45 -0.49
CA ALA A 91 3.48 -5.46 -1.23
C ALA A 91 4.33 -4.21 -0.97
N GLY A 92 3.72 -3.03 -0.83
CA GLY A 92 4.41 -1.79 -0.49
C GLY A 92 5.03 -1.87 0.91
N SER A 93 4.37 -2.57 1.83
CA SER A 93 4.87 -2.77 3.18
C SER A 93 6.15 -3.60 3.24
N SER A 94 6.36 -4.55 2.30
CA SER A 94 7.55 -5.38 2.27
C SER A 94 8.83 -4.61 2.00
N ASP A 95 8.72 -3.36 1.57
CA ASP A 95 9.83 -2.51 1.15
C ASP A 95 10.05 -1.30 2.06
N PHE A 96 9.44 -1.31 3.25
CA PHE A 96 9.68 -0.29 4.25
C PHE A 96 11.14 -0.23 4.67
N ARG A 97 11.66 0.99 4.75
CA ARG A 97 13.02 1.28 5.19
C ARG A 97 12.98 2.19 6.40
N PHE A 98 14.06 2.22 7.16
CA PHE A 98 14.25 3.23 8.20
C PHE A 98 14.04 4.63 7.61
N SER A 99 13.25 5.45 8.31
CA SER A 99 12.93 6.80 7.89
C SER A 99 14.13 7.73 8.01
N GLU A 100 14.95 7.51 9.05
CA GLU A 100 16.16 8.27 9.32
C GLU A 100 17.37 7.64 8.60
N PRO A 101 18.02 8.36 7.65
CA PRO A 101 19.17 7.83 6.92
C PRO A 101 20.37 7.51 7.81
N GLU A 102 20.56 8.21 8.94
CA GLU A 102 21.61 7.89 9.90
C GLU A 102 21.42 6.51 10.54
N ILE A 103 20.19 6.22 10.99
CA ILE A 103 19.84 4.91 11.57
C ILE A 103 19.93 3.83 10.50
N GLN A 104 19.50 4.10 9.27
CA GLN A 104 19.61 3.14 8.18
C GLN A 104 21.06 2.71 7.93
N ARG A 105 21.99 3.68 7.89
CA ARG A 105 23.43 3.39 7.74
C ARG A 105 23.97 2.63 8.93
N MET A 106 23.67 3.09 10.15
CA MET A 106 24.09 2.43 11.39
C MET A 106 23.58 0.98 11.47
N PHE A 107 22.35 0.73 11.03
CA PHE A 107 21.78 -0.60 10.98
C PHE A 107 22.51 -1.48 9.94
N SER A 108 22.85 -0.95 8.77
CA SER A 108 23.67 -1.68 7.80
C SER A 108 25.03 -2.08 8.39
N ASP A 109 25.70 -1.15 9.08
CA ASP A 109 26.97 -1.41 9.76
C ASP A 109 26.81 -2.43 10.90
N TYR A 110 25.66 -2.42 11.58
CA TYR A 110 25.31 -3.38 12.62
C TYR A 110 25.10 -4.78 12.03
N VAL A 111 24.37 -4.89 10.91
CA VAL A 111 24.18 -6.17 10.22
C VAL A 111 25.52 -6.76 9.81
N HIS A 112 26.39 -5.95 9.22
CA HIS A 112 27.71 -6.37 8.78
C HIS A 112 28.61 -6.81 9.95
N ASN A 113 28.78 -5.94 10.96
CA ASN A 113 29.76 -6.19 11.99
C ASN A 113 29.24 -7.13 13.10
N CYS A 114 27.95 -7.06 13.42
CA CYS A 114 27.33 -7.77 14.53
C CYS A 114 26.56 -9.01 14.06
N VAL A 115 25.60 -8.86 13.14
CA VAL A 115 24.69 -9.95 12.74
C VAL A 115 25.43 -11.04 11.95
N VAL A 116 26.18 -10.68 10.91
CA VAL A 116 27.02 -11.63 10.16
C VAL A 116 28.06 -12.29 11.07
N GLY A 117 28.62 -11.50 12.00
CA GLY A 117 29.51 -12.02 13.03
C GLY A 117 28.88 -13.09 13.92
N ASP A 118 27.64 -12.84 14.37
CA ASP A 118 26.90 -13.78 15.23
C ASP A 118 26.46 -15.04 14.49
N ILE A 119 26.18 -14.94 13.18
CA ILE A 119 25.91 -16.09 12.31
C ILE A 119 27.19 -16.92 12.12
N MET A 120 28.28 -16.29 11.64
CA MET A 120 29.46 -17.01 11.16
C MET A 120 30.36 -17.53 12.29
N LEU A 121 30.46 -16.82 13.41
CA LEU A 121 31.44 -17.12 14.46
C LEU A 121 30.81 -17.67 15.73
N ASN A 122 29.66 -17.15 16.12
CA ASN A 122 28.98 -17.58 17.35
C ASN A 122 27.87 -18.61 17.10
N ASN A 123 27.46 -18.84 15.85
CA ASN A 123 26.35 -19.72 15.45
C ASN A 123 25.07 -19.48 16.28
N LYS A 124 24.75 -18.21 16.59
CA LYS A 124 23.57 -17.89 17.41
C LYS A 124 22.26 -18.13 16.67
N TYR A 125 22.26 -17.90 15.37
CA TYR A 125 21.14 -18.08 14.45
C TYR A 125 21.70 -18.13 13.01
N SER A 126 20.91 -18.65 12.08
CA SER A 126 21.24 -18.68 10.65
C SER A 126 20.45 -17.62 9.86
N ILE A 127 20.84 -17.39 8.60
CA ILE A 127 20.06 -16.57 7.67
C ILE A 127 18.65 -17.16 7.50
N GLY A 128 18.51 -18.49 7.48
CA GLY A 128 17.22 -19.15 7.39
C GLY A 128 16.32 -18.85 8.59
N ASP A 129 16.89 -18.83 9.80
CA ASP A 129 16.16 -18.48 11.02
C ASP A 129 15.68 -17.02 11.00
N LEU A 130 16.51 -16.11 10.49
CA LEU A 130 16.14 -14.70 10.30
C LEU A 130 14.98 -14.54 9.31
N MET A 131 15.03 -15.23 8.17
CA MET A 131 14.02 -15.11 7.12
C MET A 131 12.67 -15.74 7.51
N ASN A 132 12.70 -16.82 8.30
CA ASN A 132 11.49 -17.53 8.75
C ASN A 132 10.97 -17.04 10.10
N SER A 133 11.69 -16.14 10.78
CA SER A 133 11.26 -15.66 12.09
C SER A 133 10.00 -14.82 12.00
N THR A 134 9.14 -14.99 13.00
CA THR A 134 8.01 -14.09 13.25
C THR A 134 8.48 -12.71 13.68
N ASP A 135 9.61 -12.64 14.41
CA ASP A 135 10.23 -11.42 14.90
C ASP A 135 11.76 -11.47 14.72
N PRO A 136 12.27 -11.11 13.52
CA PRO A 136 13.72 -11.07 13.25
C PRO A 136 14.43 -9.99 14.08
N TYR A 137 13.70 -8.96 14.51
CA TYR A 137 14.21 -7.89 15.36
C TYR A 137 14.56 -8.41 16.76
N ALA A 138 13.66 -9.17 17.39
CA ALA A 138 13.95 -9.77 18.69
C ALA A 138 15.15 -10.72 18.64
N LEU A 139 15.33 -11.47 17.54
CA LEU A 139 16.47 -12.38 17.37
C LEU A 139 17.81 -11.65 17.40
N ILE A 140 17.98 -10.64 16.53
CA ILE A 140 19.27 -9.93 16.40
C ILE A 140 19.60 -9.08 17.63
N PHE A 141 18.58 -8.55 18.32
CA PHE A 141 18.78 -7.66 19.45
C PHE A 141 18.71 -8.34 20.83
N SER A 142 18.41 -9.64 20.90
CA SER A 142 18.29 -10.36 22.18
C SER A 142 19.60 -10.45 22.96
N LYS A 143 20.71 -10.74 22.28
CA LYS A 143 22.03 -10.97 22.89
C LYS A 143 23.16 -10.44 22.00
N PRO A 144 23.24 -9.11 21.77
CA PRO A 144 24.31 -8.52 20.98
C PRO A 144 25.69 -8.77 21.62
N SER A 145 26.73 -8.85 20.80
CA SER A 145 28.10 -9.04 21.29
C SER A 145 28.64 -7.79 22.01
N PRO A 146 29.22 -7.92 23.22
CA PRO A 146 29.82 -6.78 23.92
C PRO A 146 31.21 -6.41 23.38
N LEU A 147 31.84 -7.29 22.59
CA LEU A 147 33.20 -7.10 22.08
C LEU A 147 33.25 -6.57 20.65
N ARG A 148 32.27 -6.95 19.83
CA ARG A 148 32.16 -6.46 18.46
C ARG A 148 31.47 -5.11 18.47
N GLY A 149 31.72 -4.32 17.44
CA GLY A 149 31.19 -2.98 17.37
C GLY A 149 31.24 -2.41 15.96
N LEU A 150 30.77 -1.18 15.86
CA LEU A 150 30.72 -0.40 14.64
C LEU A 150 31.09 1.05 14.94
N TYR A 151 31.38 1.81 13.88
CA TYR A 151 31.72 3.22 14.01
C TYR A 151 30.51 4.08 13.66
N ASP A 152 30.18 4.99 14.56
CA ASP A 152 29.19 6.02 14.28
C ASP A 152 29.73 7.03 13.25
N LYS A 153 28.87 7.93 12.75
CA LYS A 153 29.19 9.00 11.80
C LYS A 153 30.37 9.87 12.26
N ASN A 154 30.51 10.03 13.58
CA ASN A 154 31.60 10.78 14.21
C ASN A 154 32.88 9.96 14.43
N ARG A 155 32.96 8.73 13.89
CA ARG A 155 34.05 7.75 14.10
C ARG A 155 34.24 7.33 15.55
N ASN A 156 33.19 7.44 16.36
CA ASN A 156 33.17 6.87 17.70
C ASN A 156 32.89 5.38 17.62
N PHE A 157 33.72 4.57 18.27
CA PHE A 157 33.47 3.14 18.39
C PHE A 157 32.29 2.89 19.33
N LEU A 158 31.32 2.12 18.87
CA LEU A 158 30.17 1.65 19.64
C LEU A 158 30.17 0.14 19.63
N THR A 159 30.02 -0.51 20.78
CA THR A 159 29.81 -1.95 20.82
C THR A 159 28.46 -2.32 20.20
N CYS A 160 28.26 -3.56 19.76
CA CYS A 160 26.98 -3.99 19.22
C CYS A 160 25.86 -3.84 20.26
N GLU A 161 26.16 -3.99 21.54
CA GLU A 161 25.23 -3.73 22.64
C GLU A 161 24.83 -2.25 22.71
N GLN A 162 25.79 -1.33 22.62
CA GLN A 162 25.54 0.12 22.59
C GLN A 162 24.83 0.56 21.31
N ALA A 163 25.17 -0.02 20.17
CA ALA A 163 24.51 0.24 18.91
C ALA A 163 23.04 -0.23 18.95
N THR A 164 22.77 -1.38 19.57
CA THR A 164 21.41 -1.90 19.77
C THR A 164 20.56 -0.91 20.56
N THR A 165 21.06 -0.42 21.70
CA THR A 165 20.32 0.55 22.52
C THR A 165 20.11 1.87 21.79
N LYS A 166 21.10 2.33 21.03
CA LYS A 166 20.99 3.54 20.21
C LYS A 166 19.95 3.40 19.10
N ILE A 167 20.02 2.32 18.31
CA ILE A 167 19.02 2.03 17.26
C ILE A 167 17.61 1.96 17.85
N ASN A 168 17.43 1.31 19.00
CA ASN A 168 16.11 1.16 19.62
C ASN A 168 15.55 2.45 20.22
N THR A 169 16.42 3.35 20.69
CA THR A 169 16.02 4.60 21.35
C THR A 169 15.79 5.72 20.34
N ASP A 170 16.68 5.81 19.35
CA ASP A 170 16.69 6.89 18.36
C ASP A 170 15.73 6.58 17.19
N SER A 171 15.38 5.31 16.97
CA SER A 171 14.40 4.92 15.96
C SER A 171 12.97 5.05 16.46
N SER A 172 12.31 6.14 16.06
CA SER A 172 10.85 6.28 16.21
C SER A 172 10.06 5.24 15.39
N ASP A 173 10.72 4.64 14.40
CA ASP A 173 10.18 3.62 13.50
C ASP A 173 9.95 2.29 14.21
N ILE A 174 10.97 1.82 14.93
CA ILE A 174 10.93 0.53 15.65
C ILE A 174 9.90 0.58 16.79
N SER A 175 9.83 1.73 17.45
CA SER A 175 8.88 1.95 18.56
C SER A 175 7.44 2.16 18.08
N GLY A 176 7.21 2.31 16.77
CA GLY A 176 5.87 2.55 16.22
C GLY A 176 5.26 3.89 16.64
N ARG A 177 6.06 4.81 17.19
CA ARG A 177 5.56 6.11 17.67
C ARG A 177 5.10 7.01 16.54
N ASN A 178 5.69 6.86 15.35
CA ASN A 178 5.39 7.69 14.20
C ASN A 178 5.23 6.85 12.93
N MET A 179 4.00 6.70 12.46
CA MET A 179 3.70 5.97 11.21
C MET A 179 3.72 6.86 9.97
N PHE A 180 3.82 8.18 10.15
CA PHE A 180 3.79 9.14 9.04
C PHE A 180 4.91 8.91 7.99
N PRO A 181 6.17 8.61 8.37
CA PRO A 181 7.21 8.34 7.38
C PRO A 181 6.91 7.11 6.52
N PHE A 182 6.28 6.08 7.10
CA PHE A 182 5.89 4.86 6.39
C PHE A 182 4.75 5.11 5.42
N LEU A 183 3.75 5.88 5.86
CA LEU A 183 2.72 6.37 4.96
C LEU A 183 3.37 7.11 3.78
N GLN A 184 4.30 8.05 4.02
CA GLN A 184 4.98 8.79 2.95
C GLN A 184 5.78 7.87 2.01
N GLN A 185 6.44 6.82 2.51
CA GLN A 185 7.13 5.83 1.68
C GLN A 185 6.14 5.08 0.75
N VAL A 186 4.97 4.70 1.25
CA VAL A 186 3.90 4.12 0.42
C VAL A 186 3.41 5.13 -0.60
N LEU A 187 3.09 6.36 -0.18
CA LEU A 187 2.59 7.42 -1.08
C LEU A 187 3.57 7.71 -2.22
N ASN A 188 4.87 7.77 -1.92
CA ASN A 188 5.93 8.02 -2.91
C ASN A 188 6.13 6.86 -3.88
N ARG A 189 5.70 5.65 -3.55
CA ARG A 189 5.87 4.48 -4.41
C ARG A 189 4.62 4.21 -5.24
N MET A 190 3.47 4.45 -4.64
CA MET A 190 2.14 4.17 -5.16
C MET A 190 1.58 5.38 -5.92
N HIS A 191 2.43 6.03 -6.73
CA HIS A 191 2.07 7.24 -7.46
C HIS A 191 0.74 7.04 -8.20
N GLY A 192 -0.25 7.89 -7.90
CA GLY A 192 -1.59 7.84 -8.49
C GLY A 192 -2.64 7.24 -7.56
N PHE A 193 -2.43 6.04 -7.02
CA PHE A 193 -3.46 5.27 -6.29
C PHE A 193 -3.74 5.77 -4.86
N THR A 194 -2.73 6.31 -4.18
CA THR A 194 -2.85 6.58 -2.73
C THR A 194 -3.39 7.96 -2.37
N ASN A 195 -3.23 8.95 -3.24
CA ASN A 195 -3.85 10.27 -3.02
C ASN A 195 -5.39 10.20 -3.04
N GLN A 196 -5.92 9.15 -3.68
CA GLN A 196 -7.34 8.84 -3.85
C GLN A 196 -7.97 8.31 -2.56
N VAL A 197 -7.24 7.43 -1.86
CA VAL A 197 -7.70 6.74 -0.65
C VAL A 197 -7.36 7.53 0.62
N PHE A 198 -6.17 8.14 0.69
CA PHE A 198 -5.71 8.84 1.90
C PHE A 198 -5.97 10.35 1.90
N GLY A 199 -6.44 10.92 0.77
CA GLY A 199 -6.77 12.34 0.59
C GLY A 199 -5.57 13.29 0.74
N PRO A 200 -5.79 14.62 0.70
CA PRO A 200 -4.78 15.59 1.14
C PRO A 200 -4.45 15.30 2.61
N THR A 201 -3.16 15.12 2.91
CA THR A 201 -2.58 14.71 4.20
C THR A 201 -2.95 15.63 5.37
N ASN A 202 -4.18 15.54 5.86
CA ASN A 202 -4.71 16.30 6.99
C ASN A 202 -4.87 15.37 8.20
N GLY A 203 -3.77 14.83 8.74
CA GLY A 203 -3.69 14.18 10.06
C GLY A 203 -4.44 12.85 10.28
N ALA A 204 -5.63 12.65 9.71
CA ALA A 204 -6.45 11.45 9.83
C ALA A 204 -5.97 10.30 8.93
N SER A 205 -5.07 10.59 7.97
CA SER A 205 -4.55 9.62 7.00
C SER A 205 -3.67 8.54 7.65
N THR A 206 -3.02 8.84 8.78
CA THR A 206 -2.15 7.88 9.47
C THR A 206 -2.96 6.79 10.18
N ALA A 207 -4.06 7.15 10.86
CA ALA A 207 -4.95 6.17 11.50
C ALA A 207 -5.57 5.23 10.46
N LEU A 208 -6.11 5.80 9.38
CA LEU A 208 -6.65 5.03 8.26
C LEU A 208 -5.59 4.11 7.63
N PHE A 209 -4.37 4.61 7.44
CA PHE A 209 -3.25 3.81 6.96
C PHE A 209 -2.92 2.65 7.89
N THR A 210 -2.92 2.86 9.21
CA THR A 210 -2.63 1.79 10.16
C THR A 210 -3.65 0.65 10.03
N GLU A 211 -4.93 0.98 9.96
CA GLU A 211 -6.03 0.04 9.83
C GLU A 211 -5.94 -0.71 8.48
N MET A 212 -5.86 0.04 7.38
CA MET A 212 -5.78 -0.55 6.05
C MET A 212 -4.56 -1.44 5.85
N LEU A 213 -3.42 -1.06 6.42
CA LEU A 213 -2.20 -1.86 6.35
C LEU A 213 -2.37 -3.18 7.13
N GLY A 214 -2.93 -3.11 8.33
CA GLY A 214 -3.22 -4.30 9.14
C GLY A 214 -4.16 -5.24 8.42
N ASP A 215 -5.30 -4.73 7.93
CA ASP A 215 -6.30 -5.50 7.21
C ASP A 215 -5.75 -6.18 5.95
N SER A 216 -5.01 -5.41 5.14
CA SER A 216 -4.40 -5.92 3.91
C SER A 216 -3.38 -7.00 4.21
N TYR A 217 -2.48 -6.75 5.16
CA TYR A 217 -1.43 -7.70 5.51
C TYR A 217 -2.02 -8.99 6.11
N ASN A 218 -3.00 -8.88 7.00
CA ASN A 218 -3.66 -10.02 7.62
C ASN A 218 -4.37 -10.89 6.58
N TYR A 219 -5.00 -10.29 5.57
CA TYR A 219 -5.66 -11.02 4.49
C TYR A 219 -4.69 -11.81 3.60
N PHE A 220 -3.54 -11.22 3.24
CA PHE A 220 -2.57 -11.88 2.35
C PHE A 220 -1.58 -12.81 3.08
N HIS A 221 -1.24 -12.51 4.33
CA HIS A 221 -0.25 -13.27 5.09
C HIS A 221 -0.85 -14.17 6.19
N GLY A 222 -2.15 -14.09 6.46
CA GLY A 222 -2.85 -14.97 7.41
C GLY A 222 -2.42 -14.83 8.87
N ASN A 223 -1.60 -13.84 9.20
CA ASN A 223 -1.07 -13.58 10.53
C ASN A 223 -1.72 -12.32 11.08
N SER A 224 -2.19 -12.32 12.34
CA SER A 224 -2.82 -11.16 12.99
C SER A 224 -1.79 -10.18 13.57
N MET A 225 -0.91 -9.64 12.74
CA MET A 225 0.10 -8.69 13.20
C MET A 225 -0.48 -7.27 13.25
N THR A 226 -0.11 -6.51 14.27
CA THR A 226 -0.41 -5.08 14.33
C THR A 226 0.41 -4.33 13.28
N SER A 227 -0.07 -3.17 12.84
CA SER A 227 0.62 -2.33 11.84
C SER A 227 2.03 -1.96 12.28
N THR A 228 2.26 -1.76 13.58
CA THR A 228 3.58 -1.54 14.18
C THR A 228 4.49 -2.75 14.03
N GLU A 229 3.99 -3.96 14.29
CA GLU A 229 4.78 -5.19 14.14
C GLU A 229 5.10 -5.47 12.67
N ILE A 230 4.14 -5.22 11.76
CA ILE A 230 4.34 -5.32 10.31
C ILE A 230 5.45 -4.39 9.86
N ILE A 231 5.37 -3.11 10.25
CA ILE A 231 6.39 -2.10 9.92
C ILE A 231 7.75 -2.52 10.49
N ARG A 232 7.82 -2.83 11.79
CA ARG A 232 9.08 -3.23 12.44
C ARG A 232 9.71 -4.43 11.74
N LYS A 233 8.91 -5.46 11.45
CA LYS A 233 9.37 -6.66 10.76
C LYS A 233 9.92 -6.31 9.38
N ASN A 234 9.16 -5.61 8.55
CA ASN A 234 9.58 -5.32 7.17
C ASN A 234 10.77 -4.37 7.11
N VAL A 235 10.82 -3.34 7.97
CA VAL A 235 11.96 -2.42 8.08
C VAL A 235 13.24 -3.17 8.43
N VAL A 236 13.17 -4.07 9.40
CA VAL A 236 14.32 -4.86 9.85
C VAL A 236 14.72 -5.89 8.78
N MET A 237 13.75 -6.56 8.14
CA MET A 237 14.02 -7.48 7.04
C MET A 237 14.69 -6.81 5.84
N ASN A 238 14.23 -5.63 5.44
CA ASN A 238 14.88 -4.85 4.39
C ASN A 238 16.25 -4.34 4.79
N GLY A 239 16.39 -3.88 6.03
CA GLY A 239 17.70 -3.48 6.56
C GLY A 239 18.69 -4.65 6.55
N LEU A 240 18.24 -5.85 6.94
CA LEU A 240 19.05 -7.07 6.92
C LEU A 240 19.46 -7.42 5.49
N ARG A 241 18.50 -7.42 4.56
CA ARG A 241 18.78 -7.66 3.15
C ARG A 241 19.79 -6.67 2.58
N SER A 242 19.58 -5.37 2.81
CA SER A 242 20.49 -4.33 2.35
C SER A 242 21.89 -4.44 2.97
N GLY A 243 21.97 -4.81 4.26
CA GLY A 243 23.25 -5.02 4.95
C GLY A 243 23.98 -6.27 4.46
N LEU A 244 23.26 -7.35 4.16
CA LEU A 244 23.84 -8.56 3.59
C LEU A 244 24.28 -8.38 2.13
N GLU A 245 23.50 -7.67 1.32
CA GLU A 245 23.86 -7.32 -0.07
C GLU A 245 25.12 -6.43 -0.11
N SER A 246 25.35 -5.59 0.90
CA SER A 246 26.58 -4.78 0.98
C SER A 246 27.85 -5.60 1.27
N PHE A 247 27.71 -6.87 1.67
CA PHE A 247 28.83 -7.76 1.98
C PHE A 247 29.28 -8.63 0.80
N SER A 248 28.40 -8.87 -0.19
CA SER A 248 28.72 -9.64 -1.41
C SER A 248 29.41 -8.79 -2.46
#